data_AF-A0A928EBS4-F1
#
_entry.id   AF-A0A928EBS4-F1
#
_cell.length_a   1.000
_cell.length_b   1.000
_cell.length_c   1.000
_cell.angle_alpha   90.00
_cell.angle_beta   90.00
_cell.angle_gamma   90.00
#
_symmetry.space_group_name_H-M   'P 1'
#
loop_
_entity.id
_entity.type
_entity.pdbx_description
1 polymer ?
#
loop_
_entity_poly.entity_id
_entity_poly.type
_entity_poly.pdbx_seq_one_letter_code
_entity_poly.pdbx_strand_id
1 'polypeptide(L)'
;MKRLDWDTGLDEGPKVTYECEHNASLCLGCGLCAAFCPMDCYEMRPTPTGIDTPTGEMPVSVAPERCVGCKTCEGQCPVNALRITGSGPAYDPFENREKAPALPPEEQARYSEWAQVLKESLQLRSEPVAVTLVPAGAPLPDVPVPSMRLRYCQQLAYARLGRSIMLPPNRHSCPDGTSILGMTDVPPKLASGELYLLFQKLDTMEAASQMMAERPRLPQRSIDATVATPLAKAAAAPDVVVVVGDAEQMMWLTMSASYYTGKRFNYRVSGYNSLCVEATLIPREEQTMNLSLGCYGCRAASDLPADQMFMGISTAMMPTVISGLRQLSKKAIPESRAKIYLPPL
;
A
#
# COMPACT_ATOMS: atom_id res chain seq x y z
N MET A 1 -14.77 -23.80 -12.07
CA MET A 1 -13.67 -22.88 -12.46
C MET A 1 -12.41 -23.35 -11.73
N LYS A 2 -11.31 -23.69 -12.43
CA LYS A 2 -10.04 -24.07 -11.78
C LYS A 2 -9.63 -22.93 -10.82
N ARG A 3 -9.30 -23.30 -9.59
CA ARG A 3 -8.93 -22.40 -8.49
C ARG A 3 -7.62 -21.68 -8.86
N LEU A 4 -7.65 -20.37 -9.06
CA LEU A 4 -6.42 -19.59 -9.25
C LEU A 4 -5.78 -19.41 -7.86
N ASP A 5 -4.74 -20.20 -7.59
CA ASP A 5 -3.99 -20.17 -6.34
C ASP A 5 -2.79 -19.22 -6.49
N TRP A 6 -3.09 -17.92 -6.42
CA TRP A 6 -2.09 -16.85 -6.45
C TRP A 6 -1.27 -16.76 -5.15
N ASP A 7 -1.65 -17.50 -4.10
CA ASP A 7 -1.02 -17.51 -2.77
C ASP A 7 0.25 -18.36 -2.75
N THR A 8 0.20 -19.49 -3.45
CA THR A 8 1.21 -20.55 -3.35
C THR A 8 2.15 -20.61 -4.54
N GLY A 9 1.92 -19.79 -5.57
CA GLY A 9 2.68 -19.90 -6.81
C GLY A 9 2.45 -21.23 -7.52
N LEU A 10 1.25 -21.83 -7.41
CA LEU A 10 0.87 -23.09 -8.08
C LEU A 10 -0.07 -22.91 -9.28
N ASP A 11 -0.43 -21.68 -9.64
CA ASP A 11 -1.19 -21.39 -10.86
C ASP A 11 -0.41 -21.75 -12.15
N GLU A 12 -1.09 -22.28 -13.17
CA GLU A 12 -0.49 -22.73 -14.44
C GLU A 12 -0.11 -21.56 -15.40
N GLY A 13 -0.24 -20.31 -14.97
CA GLY A 13 0.06 -19.12 -15.79
C GLY A 13 1.56 -18.75 -15.81
N PRO A 14 2.04 -18.02 -16.83
CA PRO A 14 3.39 -17.47 -16.85
C PRO A 14 3.59 -16.54 -15.64
N LYS A 15 4.70 -16.68 -14.91
CA LYS A 15 4.97 -15.91 -13.69
C LYS A 15 6.09 -14.93 -13.93
N VAL A 16 6.04 -13.82 -13.19
CA VAL A 16 7.27 -13.12 -12.85
C VAL A 16 8.03 -14.06 -11.91
N THR A 17 9.08 -14.67 -12.44
CA THR A 17 10.00 -15.51 -11.67
C THR A 17 10.97 -14.59 -10.95
N TYR A 18 11.10 -14.80 -9.65
CA TYR A 18 12.12 -14.12 -8.87
C TYR A 18 13.29 -15.05 -8.66
N GLU A 19 14.45 -14.59 -9.08
CA GLU A 19 15.71 -15.25 -8.81
C GLU A 19 16.32 -14.62 -7.56
N CYS A 20 16.88 -15.49 -6.72
CA CYS A 20 17.65 -15.08 -5.55
C CYS A 20 19.11 -15.35 -5.85
N GLU A 21 19.84 -14.30 -6.23
CA GLU A 21 21.28 -14.36 -6.36
C GLU A 21 21.88 -14.35 -4.95
N HIS A 22 22.59 -15.42 -4.60
CA HIS A 22 23.23 -15.60 -3.30
C HIS A 22 24.74 -15.58 -3.44
N ASN A 23 25.39 -14.56 -2.89
CA ASN A 23 26.83 -14.49 -2.78
C ASN A 23 27.28 -15.25 -1.52
N ALA A 24 27.60 -16.54 -1.71
CA ALA A 24 27.99 -17.42 -0.62
C ALA A 24 29.25 -16.96 0.12
N SER A 25 30.18 -16.24 -0.53
CA SER A 25 31.42 -15.78 0.13
C SER A 25 31.19 -14.64 1.12
N LEU A 26 30.05 -13.95 1.04
CA LEU A 26 29.66 -12.92 2.00
C LEU A 26 28.77 -13.50 3.10
N CYS A 27 28.19 -14.67 2.91
CA CYS A 27 27.13 -15.19 3.76
C CYS A 27 27.62 -15.52 5.17
N LEU A 28 26.95 -14.97 6.19
CA LEU A 28 27.24 -15.27 7.59
C LEU A 28 26.49 -16.51 8.11
N GLY A 29 25.58 -17.09 7.32
CA GLY A 29 24.76 -18.22 7.78
C GLY A 29 23.76 -17.88 8.89
N CYS A 30 23.47 -16.59 9.12
CA CYS A 30 22.67 -16.10 10.26
C CYS A 30 21.16 -16.43 10.24
N GLY A 31 20.62 -17.01 9.16
CA GLY A 31 19.22 -17.41 9.08
C GLY A 31 18.16 -16.31 8.89
N LEU A 32 18.54 -15.02 8.94
CA LEU A 32 17.58 -13.91 8.85
C LEU A 32 16.72 -13.94 7.58
N CYS A 33 17.30 -14.33 6.44
CA CYS A 33 16.54 -14.43 5.19
C CYS A 33 15.41 -15.46 5.23
N ALA A 34 15.63 -16.62 5.88
CA ALA A 34 14.61 -17.64 6.08
C ALA A 34 13.58 -17.18 7.12
N ALA A 35 14.04 -16.56 8.21
CA ALA A 35 13.18 -16.07 9.27
C ALA A 35 12.23 -14.94 8.79
N PHE A 36 12.76 -13.97 8.04
CA PHE A 36 11.98 -12.84 7.51
C PHE A 36 11.23 -13.12 6.21
N CYS A 37 11.41 -14.29 5.57
CA CYS A 37 10.65 -14.62 4.36
C CYS A 37 9.20 -14.98 4.75
N PRO A 38 8.20 -14.15 4.40
CA PRO A 38 6.82 -14.45 4.75
C PRO A 38 6.24 -15.62 3.94
N MET A 39 6.92 -16.04 2.86
CA MET A 39 6.48 -17.09 1.94
C MET A 39 7.23 -18.41 2.12
N ASP A 40 8.11 -18.51 3.14
CA ASP A 40 8.89 -19.72 3.44
C ASP A 40 9.69 -20.26 2.25
N CYS A 41 10.33 -19.35 1.49
CA CYS A 41 11.11 -19.73 0.30
C CYS A 41 12.46 -20.38 0.61
N TYR A 42 12.91 -20.39 1.88
CA TYR A 42 14.26 -20.80 2.26
C TYR A 42 14.26 -21.80 3.42
N GLU A 43 15.21 -22.74 3.37
CA GLU A 43 15.61 -23.60 4.49
C GLU A 43 17.09 -23.36 4.82
N MET A 44 17.45 -23.41 6.10
CA MET A 44 18.85 -23.43 6.51
C MET A 44 19.40 -24.84 6.38
N ARG A 45 20.53 -25.00 5.71
CA ARG A 45 21.20 -26.29 5.49
C ARG A 45 22.69 -26.18 5.76
N PRO A 46 23.38 -27.30 6.08
CA PRO A 46 24.83 -27.30 6.26
C PRO A 46 25.55 -26.68 5.06
N THR A 47 26.60 -25.92 5.33
CA THR A 47 27.37 -25.24 4.29
C THR A 47 28.07 -26.26 3.37
N PRO A 48 28.04 -26.07 2.03
CA PRO A 48 28.75 -26.90 1.07
C PRO A 48 30.26 -26.90 1.32
N THR A 49 30.90 -27.99 0.92
CA THR A 49 32.37 -28.13 1.00
C THR A 49 33.09 -26.98 0.30
N GLY A 50 34.02 -26.33 0.99
CA GLY A 50 34.84 -25.23 0.45
C GLY A 50 34.27 -23.83 0.69
N ILE A 51 33.14 -23.70 1.40
CA ILE A 51 32.60 -22.43 1.88
C ILE A 51 32.47 -22.55 3.40
N ASP A 52 32.99 -21.56 4.13
CA ASP A 52 32.86 -21.50 5.59
C ASP A 52 31.96 -20.34 5.97
N THR A 53 30.88 -20.64 6.71
CA THR A 53 30.04 -19.63 7.37
C THR A 53 30.26 -19.73 8.89
N PRO A 54 30.17 -18.62 9.65
CA PRO A 54 30.30 -18.65 11.11
C PRO A 54 29.38 -19.65 11.83
N THR A 55 28.21 -19.94 11.27
CA THR A 55 27.24 -20.88 11.86
C THR A 55 27.36 -22.31 11.33
N GLY A 56 28.15 -22.55 10.28
CA GLY A 56 28.21 -23.84 9.58
C GLY A 56 26.95 -24.15 8.74
N GLU A 57 26.04 -23.19 8.59
CA GLU A 57 24.83 -23.31 7.77
C GLU A 57 24.72 -22.17 6.75
N MET A 58 23.90 -22.38 5.71
CA MET A 58 23.53 -21.35 4.74
C MET A 58 22.09 -21.54 4.24
N PRO A 59 21.42 -20.48 3.78
CA PRO A 59 20.09 -20.59 3.20
C PRO A 59 20.12 -21.24 1.83
N VAL A 60 19.20 -22.19 1.61
CA VAL A 60 18.90 -22.79 0.31
C VAL A 60 17.48 -22.42 -0.07
N SER A 61 17.27 -21.92 -1.29
CA SER A 61 15.92 -21.66 -1.79
C SER A 61 15.24 -22.98 -2.16
N VAL A 62 14.20 -23.35 -1.41
CA VAL A 62 13.48 -24.62 -1.59
C VAL A 62 12.11 -24.45 -2.25
N ALA A 63 11.59 -23.21 -2.26
CA ALA A 63 10.33 -22.86 -2.89
C ALA A 63 10.44 -21.48 -3.60
N PRO A 64 11.35 -21.31 -4.57
CA PRO A 64 11.56 -20.05 -5.28
C PRO A 64 10.30 -19.55 -6.00
N GLU A 65 9.42 -20.45 -6.43
CA GLU A 65 8.14 -20.15 -7.09
C GLU A 65 7.15 -19.38 -6.22
N ARG A 66 7.28 -19.48 -4.88
CA ARG A 66 6.48 -18.72 -3.91
C ARG A 66 6.97 -17.29 -3.71
N CYS A 67 8.15 -16.95 -4.24
CA CYS A 67 8.74 -15.64 -4.02
C CYS A 67 7.88 -14.54 -4.66
N VAL A 68 7.47 -13.57 -3.84
CA VAL A 68 6.67 -12.42 -4.30
C VAL A 68 7.50 -11.17 -4.58
N GLY A 69 8.82 -11.26 -4.54
CA GLY A 69 9.69 -10.11 -4.75
C GLY A 69 9.55 -9.02 -3.68
N CYS A 70 9.17 -9.37 -2.45
CA CYS A 70 9.01 -8.39 -1.36
C CYS A 70 10.34 -7.74 -0.94
N LYS A 71 11.47 -8.40 -1.24
CA LYS A 71 12.85 -7.99 -0.91
C LYS A 71 13.14 -7.83 0.58
N THR A 72 12.31 -8.39 1.46
CA THR A 72 12.59 -8.37 2.90
C THR A 72 13.90 -9.10 3.22
N CYS A 73 14.16 -10.26 2.60
CA CYS A 73 15.42 -10.99 2.80
C CYS A 73 16.66 -10.21 2.33
N GLU A 74 16.56 -9.46 1.22
CA GLU A 74 17.61 -8.57 0.73
C GLU A 74 17.87 -7.43 1.74
N GLY A 75 16.82 -6.75 2.20
CA GLY A 75 16.96 -5.63 3.14
C GLY A 75 17.34 -6.01 4.58
N GLN A 76 17.14 -7.27 4.99
CA GLN A 76 17.52 -7.76 6.33
C GLN A 76 18.89 -8.45 6.34
N CYS A 77 19.54 -8.62 5.19
CA CYS A 77 20.86 -9.24 5.14
C CYS A 77 21.93 -8.24 5.61
N PRO A 78 22.63 -8.48 6.74
CA PRO A 78 23.60 -7.52 7.29
C PRO A 78 24.83 -7.30 6.41
N VAL A 79 25.07 -8.22 5.48
CA VAL A 79 26.26 -8.29 4.61
C VAL A 79 25.89 -8.23 3.12
N ASN A 80 24.62 -7.93 2.79
CA ASN A 80 24.13 -7.84 1.42
C ASN A 80 24.46 -9.08 0.55
N ALA A 81 24.44 -10.28 1.13
CA ALA A 81 24.72 -11.53 0.43
C ALA A 81 23.59 -11.99 -0.50
N LEU A 82 22.41 -11.37 -0.44
CA LEU A 82 21.25 -11.75 -1.24
C LEU A 82 20.79 -10.60 -2.13
N ARG A 83 20.45 -10.90 -3.37
CA ARG A 83 19.81 -9.97 -4.31
C ARG A 83 18.61 -10.63 -4.96
N ILE A 84 17.46 -9.95 -4.92
CA ILE A 84 16.23 -10.42 -5.54
C ILE A 84 16.02 -9.69 -6.86
N THR A 85 16.11 -10.43 -7.96
CA THR A 85 15.87 -9.95 -9.33
C THR A 85 14.60 -10.59 -9.88
N GLY A 86 13.78 -9.80 -10.56
CA GLY A 86 12.57 -10.29 -11.21
C GLY A 86 12.80 -10.41 -12.71
N SER A 87 12.57 -11.60 -13.27
CA SER A 87 12.63 -11.90 -14.70
C SER A 87 11.27 -12.47 -15.15
N GLY A 88 10.95 -12.36 -16.44
CA GLY A 88 9.76 -12.98 -17.03
C GLY A 88 8.71 -12.00 -17.59
N PRO A 89 7.78 -12.50 -18.42
CA PRO A 89 6.78 -11.69 -19.09
C PRO A 89 5.74 -11.16 -18.09
N ALA A 90 5.22 -9.97 -18.39
CA ALA A 90 4.09 -9.41 -17.68
C ALA A 90 2.83 -10.24 -17.96
N TYR A 91 2.56 -11.29 -17.19
CA TYR A 91 1.29 -12.01 -17.22
C TYR A 91 0.19 -11.30 -16.42
N ASP A 92 -0.81 -10.75 -17.11
CA ASP A 92 -2.04 -10.29 -16.48
C ASP A 92 -3.03 -11.46 -16.36
N PRO A 93 -3.32 -11.97 -15.14
CA PRO A 93 -4.23 -13.09 -14.96
C PRO A 93 -5.67 -12.74 -15.37
N PHE A 94 -5.94 -11.47 -15.66
CA PHE A 94 -7.22 -10.97 -16.05
C PHE A 94 -7.23 -10.35 -17.44
N GLU A 95 -6.25 -10.65 -18.29
CA GLU A 95 -6.18 -10.14 -19.67
C GLU A 95 -7.50 -10.37 -20.44
N ASN A 96 -8.11 -11.54 -20.27
CA ASN A 96 -9.37 -11.94 -20.93
C ASN A 96 -10.64 -11.55 -20.16
N ARG A 97 -10.53 -10.83 -19.03
CA ARG A 97 -11.68 -10.43 -18.23
C ARG A 97 -12.40 -9.26 -18.90
N GLU A 98 -13.72 -9.24 -18.75
CA GLU A 98 -14.55 -8.13 -19.21
C GLU A 98 -14.02 -6.80 -18.65
N LYS A 99 -13.89 -5.81 -19.55
CA LYS A 99 -13.50 -4.45 -19.17
C LYS A 99 -14.72 -3.70 -18.66
N ALA A 100 -14.58 -3.03 -17.53
CA ALA A 100 -15.60 -2.13 -17.02
C ALA A 100 -15.82 -0.99 -18.03
N PRO A 101 -17.09 -0.53 -18.19
CA PRO A 101 -17.36 0.64 -19.02
C PRO A 101 -16.62 1.86 -18.46
N ALA A 102 -16.27 2.78 -19.34
CA ALA A 102 -15.74 4.08 -18.91
C ALA A 102 -16.75 4.78 -18.00
N LEU A 103 -16.23 5.57 -17.06
CA LEU A 103 -17.07 6.39 -16.19
C LEU A 103 -17.95 7.35 -17.01
N PRO A 104 -19.18 7.64 -16.57
CA PRO A 104 -20.00 8.65 -17.22
C PRO A 104 -19.29 10.03 -17.24
N PRO A 105 -19.43 10.84 -18.31
CA PRO A 105 -18.76 12.13 -18.44
C PRO A 105 -18.98 13.08 -17.25
N GLU A 106 -20.18 13.04 -16.65
CA GLU A 106 -20.52 13.83 -15.47
C GLU A 106 -19.70 13.43 -14.23
N GLU A 107 -19.40 12.14 -14.07
CA GLU A 107 -18.56 11.67 -12.97
C GLU A 107 -17.10 12.03 -13.19
N GLN A 108 -16.61 11.89 -14.43
CA GLN A 108 -15.26 12.33 -14.81
C GLN A 108 -15.08 13.83 -14.54
N ALA A 109 -16.04 14.65 -14.97
CA ALA A 109 -16.01 16.10 -14.74
C ALA A 109 -16.02 16.43 -13.23
N ARG A 110 -16.85 15.74 -12.45
CA ARG A 110 -16.92 15.89 -10.99
C ARG A 110 -15.59 15.55 -10.30
N TYR A 111 -14.94 14.44 -10.66
CA TYR A 111 -13.66 14.07 -10.07
C TYR A 111 -12.53 15.01 -10.50
N SER A 112 -12.55 15.50 -11.74
CA SER A 112 -11.63 16.55 -12.20
C SER A 112 -11.81 17.85 -11.41
N GLU A 113 -13.05 18.29 -11.19
CA GLU A 113 -13.39 19.46 -10.39
C GLU A 113 -12.89 19.29 -8.93
N TRP A 114 -13.11 18.13 -8.33
CA TRP A 114 -12.65 17.85 -6.97
C TRP A 114 -11.12 17.88 -6.86
N ALA A 115 -10.42 17.27 -7.82
CA ALA A 115 -8.97 17.31 -7.87
C ALA A 115 -8.44 18.74 -7.98
N GLN A 116 -9.07 19.56 -8.83
CA GLN A 116 -8.72 20.97 -8.98
C GLN A 116 -8.90 21.75 -7.67
N VAL A 117 -10.05 21.63 -7.02
CA VAL A 117 -10.32 22.31 -5.73
C VAL A 117 -9.31 21.90 -4.67
N LEU A 118 -9.04 20.60 -4.52
CA LEU A 118 -8.04 20.09 -3.57
C LEU A 118 -6.67 20.73 -3.81
N LYS A 119 -6.20 20.70 -5.07
CA LYS A 119 -4.87 21.21 -5.43
C LYS A 119 -4.76 22.72 -5.24
N GLU A 120 -5.75 23.49 -5.68
CA GLU A 120 -5.72 24.95 -5.61
C GLU A 120 -5.90 25.47 -4.18
N SER A 121 -6.89 24.95 -3.44
CA SER A 121 -7.17 25.39 -2.07
C SER A 121 -6.03 25.09 -1.11
N LEU A 122 -5.41 23.90 -1.25
CA LEU A 122 -4.39 23.43 -0.33
C LEU A 122 -2.97 23.67 -0.82
N GLN A 123 -2.79 24.05 -2.09
CA GLN A 123 -1.48 24.15 -2.77
C GLN A 123 -0.73 22.81 -2.73
N LEU A 124 -1.44 21.73 -3.07
CA LEU A 124 -0.86 20.38 -3.04
C LEU A 124 0.29 20.25 -4.04
N ARG A 125 1.37 19.59 -3.61
CA ARG A 125 2.54 19.32 -4.45
C ARG A 125 2.32 18.19 -5.47
N SER A 126 1.27 17.40 -5.29
CA SER A 126 1.03 16.18 -6.06
C SER A 126 -0.47 15.92 -6.27
N GLU A 127 -0.79 14.96 -7.15
CA GLU A 127 -2.18 14.63 -7.45
C GLU A 127 -2.88 13.97 -6.24
N PRO A 128 -4.13 14.37 -5.90
CA PRO A 128 -5.03 13.53 -5.13
C PRO A 128 -5.26 12.22 -5.88
N VAL A 129 -5.32 11.10 -5.16
CA VAL A 129 -5.39 9.76 -5.75
C VAL A 129 -6.78 9.17 -5.56
N ALA A 130 -7.42 8.77 -6.64
CA ALA A 130 -8.60 7.92 -6.63
C ALA A 130 -8.16 6.46 -6.42
N VAL A 131 -8.66 5.84 -5.35
CA VAL A 131 -8.45 4.42 -5.02
C VAL A 131 -9.75 3.65 -5.22
N THR A 132 -9.67 2.55 -5.96
CA THR A 132 -10.78 1.60 -6.15
C THR A 132 -10.30 0.17 -5.85
N LEU A 133 -11.10 -0.58 -5.11
CA LEU A 133 -10.90 -2.01 -4.85
C LEU A 133 -11.92 -2.79 -5.67
N VAL A 134 -11.45 -3.49 -6.71
CA VAL A 134 -12.32 -4.19 -7.65
C VAL A 134 -12.78 -5.52 -7.04
N PRO A 135 -14.09 -5.72 -6.79
CA PRO A 135 -14.58 -6.95 -6.19
C PRO A 135 -14.29 -8.19 -7.01
N ALA A 136 -14.24 -9.33 -6.34
CA ALA A 136 -14.10 -10.62 -6.98
C ALA A 136 -15.19 -10.84 -8.05
N GLY A 137 -14.77 -11.20 -9.27
CA GLY A 137 -15.66 -11.41 -10.43
C GLY A 137 -16.20 -10.15 -11.13
N ALA A 138 -16.04 -8.94 -10.60
CA ALA A 138 -16.49 -7.70 -11.25
C ALA A 138 -15.67 -7.33 -12.52
N PRO A 139 -16.23 -6.63 -13.52
CA PRO A 139 -15.44 -6.13 -14.66
C PRO A 139 -14.24 -5.27 -14.22
N LEU A 140 -13.13 -5.34 -14.95
CA LEU A 140 -11.91 -4.60 -14.62
C LEU A 140 -11.83 -3.27 -15.35
N PRO A 141 -11.49 -2.16 -14.67
CA PRO A 141 -11.20 -0.90 -15.35
C PRO A 141 -10.04 -1.05 -16.33
N ASP A 142 -10.11 -0.33 -17.46
CA ASP A 142 -9.04 -0.35 -18.45
C ASP A 142 -7.86 0.52 -17.99
N VAL A 143 -7.01 -0.06 -17.15
CA VAL A 143 -5.86 0.61 -16.53
C VAL A 143 -4.61 -0.26 -16.70
N PRO A 144 -3.44 0.33 -17.03
CA PRO A 144 -2.20 -0.43 -17.19
C PRO A 144 -1.81 -1.24 -15.96
N VAL A 145 -1.39 -2.48 -16.20
CA VAL A 145 -0.79 -3.38 -15.21
C VAL A 145 0.73 -3.38 -15.43
N PRO A 146 1.56 -3.10 -14.41
CA PRO A 146 3.00 -3.06 -14.57
C PRO A 146 3.58 -4.47 -14.77
N SER A 147 4.74 -4.54 -15.41
CA SER A 147 5.46 -5.80 -15.60
C SER A 147 6.09 -6.33 -14.31
N MET A 148 6.59 -5.42 -13.48
CA MET A 148 7.15 -5.74 -12.17
C MET A 148 6.07 -5.75 -11.08
N ARG A 149 6.31 -6.50 -10.00
CA ARG A 149 5.46 -6.40 -8.81
C ARG A 149 5.79 -5.12 -8.04
N LEU A 150 4.75 -4.48 -7.53
CA LEU A 150 4.84 -3.27 -6.73
C LEU A 150 4.20 -3.51 -5.36
N ARG A 151 4.58 -2.72 -4.37
CA ARG A 151 3.79 -2.63 -3.12
C ARG A 151 2.57 -1.74 -3.39
N TYR A 152 1.47 -1.99 -2.70
CA TYR A 152 0.31 -1.07 -2.74
C TYR A 152 0.71 0.39 -2.46
N CYS A 153 1.67 0.62 -1.55
CA CYS A 153 2.19 1.96 -1.29
C CYS A 153 2.90 2.60 -2.49
N GLN A 154 3.60 1.80 -3.31
CA GLN A 154 4.23 2.28 -4.54
C GLN A 154 3.18 2.59 -5.61
N GLN A 155 2.10 1.82 -5.67
CA GLN A 155 0.96 2.09 -6.56
C GLN A 155 0.43 3.52 -6.34
N LEU A 156 0.16 3.88 -5.08
CA LEU A 156 -0.32 5.21 -4.73
C LEU A 156 0.76 6.28 -4.94
N ALA A 157 2.04 5.97 -4.67
CA ALA A 157 3.14 6.89 -4.94
C ALA A 157 3.26 7.26 -6.44
N TYR A 158 3.07 6.30 -7.34
CA TYR A 158 3.04 6.57 -8.77
C TYR A 158 1.77 7.30 -9.22
N ALA A 159 0.61 6.96 -8.62
CA ALA A 159 -0.64 7.65 -8.92
C ALA A 159 -0.63 9.12 -8.53
N ARG A 160 -0.05 9.41 -7.36
CA ARG A 160 0.30 10.75 -6.89
C ARG A 160 1.13 11.54 -7.90
N LEU A 161 2.00 10.85 -8.65
CA LEU A 161 2.86 11.42 -9.70
C LEU A 161 2.24 11.36 -11.10
N GLY A 162 0.92 11.13 -11.21
CA GLY A 162 0.19 11.26 -12.47
C GLY A 162 -0.05 9.95 -13.24
N ARG A 163 0.34 8.78 -12.70
CA ARG A 163 0.22 7.48 -13.39
C ARG A 163 -1.05 6.72 -12.98
N SER A 164 -1.72 6.09 -13.93
CA SER A 164 -2.83 5.16 -13.63
C SER A 164 -2.29 3.74 -13.60
N ILE A 165 -2.48 3.02 -12.48
CA ILE A 165 -1.92 1.68 -12.27
C ILE A 165 -2.98 0.77 -11.65
N MET A 166 -3.13 -0.43 -12.21
CA MET A 166 -3.89 -1.53 -11.62
C MET A 166 -2.92 -2.63 -11.15
N LEU A 167 -3.16 -3.15 -9.95
CA LEU A 167 -2.41 -4.26 -9.38
C LEU A 167 -3.35 -5.41 -9.01
N PRO A 168 -3.40 -6.48 -9.83
CA PRO A 168 -3.95 -7.77 -9.39
C PRO A 168 -3.07 -8.42 -8.30
N PRO A 169 -3.54 -9.48 -7.60
CA PRO A 169 -2.79 -10.14 -6.54
C PRO A 169 -1.36 -10.54 -6.94
N ASN A 170 -1.17 -11.08 -8.14
CA ASN A 170 0.13 -11.49 -8.67
C ASN A 170 1.05 -10.32 -9.06
N ARG A 171 0.61 -9.08 -8.87
CA ARG A 171 1.37 -7.84 -9.05
C ARG A 171 1.66 -7.08 -7.78
N HIS A 172 1.19 -7.58 -6.64
CA HIS A 172 1.61 -7.08 -5.35
C HIS A 172 2.84 -7.81 -4.82
N SER A 173 3.74 -7.06 -4.18
CA SER A 173 4.93 -7.59 -3.50
C SER A 173 4.86 -7.49 -1.97
N CYS A 174 3.71 -7.06 -1.41
CA CYS A 174 3.50 -6.95 0.03
C CYS A 174 2.42 -7.94 0.49
N PRO A 175 2.78 -9.13 1.02
CA PRO A 175 1.81 -10.13 1.49
C PRO A 175 0.87 -9.62 2.58
N ASP A 176 1.37 -8.73 3.44
CA ASP A 176 0.57 -8.07 4.47
C ASP A 176 -0.53 -7.23 3.83
N GLY A 177 -0.16 -6.36 2.87
CA GLY A 177 -1.09 -5.49 2.16
C GLY A 177 -2.16 -6.27 1.37
N THR A 178 -1.77 -7.32 0.66
CA THR A 178 -2.73 -8.14 -0.10
C THR A 178 -3.71 -8.88 0.80
N SER A 179 -3.24 -9.38 1.95
CA SER A 179 -4.11 -10.08 2.90
C SER A 179 -5.09 -9.14 3.59
N ILE A 180 -4.66 -7.91 3.90
CA ILE A 180 -5.52 -6.84 4.46
C ILE A 180 -6.59 -6.44 3.45
N LEU A 181 -6.20 -6.25 2.18
CA LEU A 181 -7.09 -5.81 1.11
C LEU A 181 -7.96 -6.94 0.55
N GLY A 182 -8.00 -8.10 1.21
CA GLY A 182 -8.89 -9.21 0.83
C GLY A 182 -8.54 -9.85 -0.50
N MET A 183 -7.34 -9.61 -1.02
CA MET A 183 -6.83 -10.25 -2.22
C MET A 183 -6.31 -11.63 -1.92
N THR A 184 -5.62 -11.76 -0.77
CA THR A 184 -4.88 -12.97 -0.43
C THR A 184 -5.24 -13.62 0.89
N ASP A 185 -4.90 -14.90 1.09
CA ASP A 185 -4.87 -15.44 2.44
C ASP A 185 -3.72 -14.78 3.21
N VAL A 186 -3.72 -14.91 4.54
CA VAL A 186 -2.63 -14.34 5.38
C VAL A 186 -1.54 -15.41 5.48
N PRO A 187 -0.28 -15.13 5.11
CA PRO A 187 0.79 -16.10 5.27
C PRO A 187 0.97 -16.52 6.74
N PRO A 188 1.25 -17.80 7.06
CA PRO A 188 1.30 -18.29 8.44
C PRO A 188 2.26 -17.50 9.35
N LYS A 189 3.48 -17.19 8.88
CA LYS A 189 4.47 -16.37 9.63
C LYS A 189 4.01 -14.94 9.92
N LEU A 190 3.17 -14.40 9.06
CA LEU A 190 2.57 -13.08 9.30
C LEU A 190 1.40 -13.20 10.27
N ALA A 191 0.57 -14.24 10.11
CA ALA A 191 -0.58 -14.49 10.96
C ALA A 191 -0.21 -14.75 12.43
N SER A 192 0.95 -15.38 12.67
CA SER A 192 1.46 -15.64 14.03
C SER A 192 1.95 -14.38 14.76
N GLY A 193 2.23 -13.29 14.04
CA GLY A 193 2.85 -12.09 14.61
C GLY A 193 4.37 -12.17 14.80
N GLU A 194 4.99 -13.34 14.54
CA GLU A 194 6.42 -13.60 14.71
C GLU A 194 7.31 -12.56 14.03
N LEU A 195 6.93 -12.12 12.83
CA LEU A 195 7.67 -11.11 12.08
C LEU A 195 7.83 -9.79 12.86
N TYR A 196 6.85 -9.39 13.68
CA TYR A 196 6.92 -8.12 14.42
C TYR A 196 7.90 -8.15 15.59
N LEU A 197 8.07 -9.32 16.24
CA LEU A 197 9.14 -9.51 17.22
C LEU A 197 10.50 -9.52 16.54
N LEU A 198 10.59 -10.22 15.41
CA LEU A 198 11.84 -10.33 14.65
C LEU A 198 12.33 -8.96 14.15
N PHE A 199 11.40 -8.08 13.76
CA PHE A 199 11.69 -6.68 13.45
C PHE A 199 11.99 -5.79 14.66
N GLN A 200 11.90 -6.31 15.90
CA GLN A 200 11.98 -5.55 17.16
C GLN A 200 11.00 -4.38 17.20
N LYS A 201 9.81 -4.57 16.64
CA LYS A 201 8.74 -3.57 16.67
C LYS A 201 7.82 -3.75 17.86
N LEU A 202 7.77 -4.96 18.40
CA LEU A 202 7.02 -5.35 19.57
C LEU A 202 7.88 -6.25 20.44
N ASP A 203 7.70 -6.15 21.75
CA ASP A 203 8.52 -6.84 22.75
C ASP A 203 8.08 -8.30 22.95
N THR A 204 6.76 -8.54 22.97
CA THR A 204 6.19 -9.85 23.31
C THR A 204 5.23 -10.40 22.26
N MET A 205 5.01 -11.71 22.30
CA MET A 205 4.08 -12.39 21.40
C MET A 205 2.63 -12.01 21.68
N GLU A 206 2.30 -11.70 22.93
CA GLU A 206 0.97 -11.19 23.31
C GLU A 206 0.69 -9.85 22.62
N ALA A 207 1.65 -8.91 22.65
CA ALA A 207 1.52 -7.63 21.97
C ALA A 207 1.40 -7.80 20.45
N ALA A 208 2.19 -8.69 19.85
CA ALA A 208 2.12 -9.00 18.42
C ALA A 208 0.78 -9.63 18.03
N SER A 209 0.26 -10.55 18.84
CA SER A 209 -1.02 -11.20 18.64
C SER A 209 -2.18 -10.22 18.74
N GLN A 210 -2.14 -9.29 19.70
CA GLN A 210 -3.15 -8.24 19.84
C GLN A 210 -3.20 -7.34 18.61
N MET A 211 -2.04 -6.86 18.15
CA MET A 211 -1.97 -6.04 16.94
C MET A 211 -2.52 -6.79 15.72
N MET A 212 -2.22 -8.08 15.59
CA MET A 212 -2.76 -8.91 14.51
C MET A 212 -4.27 -9.12 14.58
N ALA A 213 -4.82 -9.26 15.79
CA ALA A 213 -6.25 -9.42 16.03
C ALA A 213 -7.05 -8.14 15.76
N GLU A 214 -6.51 -6.98 16.14
CA GLU A 214 -7.15 -5.68 15.95
C GLU A 214 -6.99 -5.12 14.52
N ARG A 215 -6.04 -5.65 13.75
CA ARG A 215 -5.76 -5.23 12.38
C ARG A 215 -6.98 -5.46 11.47
N PRO A 216 -7.61 -4.38 10.95
CA PRO A 216 -8.71 -4.51 10.00
C PRO A 216 -8.28 -5.25 8.73
N ARG A 217 -9.17 -6.08 8.19
CA ARG A 217 -8.99 -6.78 6.92
C ARG A 217 -10.33 -7.04 6.22
N LEU A 218 -10.30 -7.09 4.90
CA LEU A 218 -11.42 -7.58 4.10
C LEU A 218 -11.50 -9.11 4.14
N PRO A 219 -12.67 -9.70 3.83
CA PRO A 219 -12.78 -11.14 3.63
C PRO A 219 -11.75 -11.62 2.61
N GLN A 220 -11.12 -12.76 2.88
CA GLN A 220 -10.11 -13.31 1.99
C GLN A 220 -10.71 -13.61 0.61
N ARG A 221 -9.94 -13.32 -0.43
CA ARG A 221 -10.32 -13.50 -1.84
C ARG A 221 -11.59 -12.73 -2.28
N SER A 222 -11.91 -11.62 -1.59
CA SER A 222 -13.05 -10.76 -1.95
C SER A 222 -12.72 -9.67 -2.97
N ILE A 223 -11.43 -9.38 -3.20
CA ILE A 223 -10.95 -8.33 -4.10
C ILE A 223 -9.99 -8.94 -5.12
N ASP A 224 -10.20 -8.64 -6.40
CA ASP A 224 -9.35 -9.13 -7.50
C ASP A 224 -8.32 -8.12 -7.97
N ALA A 225 -8.48 -6.83 -7.69
CA ALA A 225 -7.48 -5.83 -8.05
C ALA A 225 -7.60 -4.56 -7.20
N THR A 226 -6.47 -3.89 -6.99
CA THR A 226 -6.47 -2.47 -6.60
C THR A 226 -6.22 -1.62 -7.83
N VAL A 227 -6.94 -0.51 -7.93
CA VAL A 227 -6.73 0.51 -8.95
C VAL A 227 -6.41 1.82 -8.25
N ALA A 228 -5.33 2.47 -8.66
CA ALA A 228 -4.97 3.81 -8.21
C ALA A 228 -4.69 4.69 -9.42
N THR A 229 -5.32 5.86 -9.44
CA THR A 229 -5.19 6.84 -10.54
C THR A 229 -5.16 8.25 -9.95
N PRO A 230 -4.62 9.26 -10.64
CA PRO A 230 -4.92 10.65 -10.31
C PRO A 230 -6.44 10.84 -10.29
N LEU A 231 -6.98 11.55 -9.30
CA LEU A 231 -8.43 11.72 -9.13
C LEU A 231 -9.10 12.30 -10.39
N ALA A 232 -8.45 13.27 -11.05
CA ALA A 232 -8.94 13.85 -12.30
C ALA A 232 -8.99 12.86 -13.48
N LYS A 233 -8.32 11.71 -13.37
CA LYS A 233 -8.25 10.63 -14.35
C LYS A 233 -8.78 9.32 -13.78
N ALA A 234 -9.74 9.40 -12.84
CA ALA A 234 -10.39 8.23 -12.27
C ALA A 234 -10.85 7.28 -13.39
N ALA A 235 -10.44 6.02 -13.31
CA ALA A 235 -10.82 4.99 -14.28
C ALA A 235 -12.07 4.21 -13.86
N ALA A 236 -12.47 4.35 -12.59
CA ALA A 236 -13.66 3.78 -11.99
C ALA A 236 -14.09 4.65 -10.81
N ALA A 237 -15.31 4.44 -10.31
CA ALA A 237 -15.78 5.14 -9.12
C ALA A 237 -14.83 4.82 -7.95
N PRO A 238 -14.20 5.82 -7.32
CA PRO A 238 -13.31 5.58 -6.20
C PRO A 238 -14.11 5.14 -4.98
N ASP A 239 -13.59 4.18 -4.22
CA ASP A 239 -14.02 3.92 -2.85
C ASP A 239 -13.53 5.04 -1.92
N VAL A 240 -12.29 5.49 -2.16
CA VAL A 240 -11.57 6.44 -1.31
C VAL A 240 -10.76 7.40 -2.18
N VAL A 241 -10.71 8.67 -1.77
CA VAL A 241 -9.75 9.66 -2.26
C VAL A 241 -8.63 9.80 -1.24
N VAL A 242 -7.40 9.55 -1.65
CA VAL A 242 -6.21 9.71 -0.82
C VAL A 242 -5.48 11.00 -1.18
N VAL A 243 -5.27 11.85 -0.19
CA VAL A 243 -4.48 13.09 -0.32
C VAL A 243 -3.16 12.93 0.40
N VAL A 244 -2.07 13.37 -0.24
CA VAL A 244 -0.74 13.51 0.38
C VAL A 244 -0.50 14.98 0.67
N GLY A 245 -0.08 15.31 1.88
CA GLY A 245 0.14 16.68 2.29
C GLY A 245 0.84 16.78 3.64
N ASP A 246 1.19 18.01 4.04
CA ASP A 246 1.70 18.29 5.38
C ASP A 246 0.58 18.37 6.43
N ALA A 247 0.96 18.59 7.69
CA ALA A 247 0.03 18.69 8.80
C ALA A 247 -0.98 19.85 8.66
N GLU A 248 -0.59 20.98 8.05
CA GLU A 248 -1.48 22.12 7.83
C GLU A 248 -2.57 21.74 6.81
N GLN A 249 -2.18 21.08 5.73
CA GLN A 249 -3.11 20.62 4.70
C GLN A 249 -4.11 19.59 5.24
N MET A 250 -3.67 18.68 6.11
CA MET A 250 -4.55 17.73 6.81
C MET A 250 -5.50 18.43 7.78
N MET A 251 -5.04 19.47 8.47
CA MET A 251 -5.89 20.31 9.32
C MET A 251 -6.99 20.97 8.49
N TRP A 252 -6.67 21.58 7.34
CA TRP A 252 -7.67 22.21 6.48
C TRP A 252 -8.69 21.22 5.92
N LEU A 253 -8.27 20.01 5.53
CA LEU A 253 -9.19 18.93 5.15
C LEU A 253 -10.13 18.56 6.30
N THR A 254 -9.61 18.41 7.52
CA THR A 254 -10.41 18.15 8.72
C THR A 254 -11.45 19.24 8.95
N MET A 255 -11.02 20.50 8.90
CA MET A 255 -11.90 21.64 9.06
C MET A 255 -12.98 21.67 7.97
N SER A 256 -12.61 21.39 6.72
CA SER A 256 -13.56 21.37 5.59
C SER A 256 -14.67 20.32 5.77
N ALA A 257 -14.34 19.12 6.24
CA ALA A 257 -15.30 18.07 6.51
C ALA A 257 -16.27 18.43 7.64
N SER A 258 -15.80 19.21 8.62
CA SER A 258 -16.61 19.70 9.74
C SER A 258 -17.33 21.02 9.46
N TYR A 259 -17.07 21.70 8.34
CA TYR A 259 -17.45 23.11 8.13
C TYR A 259 -18.94 23.40 8.41
N TYR A 260 -19.82 22.50 7.98
CA TYR A 260 -21.27 22.65 8.12
C TYR A 260 -21.86 22.03 9.39
N THR A 261 -21.09 21.21 10.10
CA THR A 261 -21.60 20.39 11.22
C THR A 261 -20.92 20.69 12.55
N GLY A 262 -19.74 21.30 12.54
CA GLY A 262 -18.87 21.42 13.70
C GLY A 262 -18.38 20.08 14.27
N LYS A 263 -18.58 18.96 13.55
CA LYS A 263 -18.24 17.61 14.02
C LYS A 263 -16.74 17.52 14.31
N ARG A 264 -16.39 17.04 15.50
CA ARG A 264 -15.02 16.62 15.82
C ARG A 264 -14.79 15.20 15.33
N PHE A 265 -13.67 14.99 14.64
CA PHE A 265 -13.29 13.69 14.11
C PHE A 265 -12.36 12.96 15.10
N ASN A 266 -12.59 11.66 15.25
CA ASN A 266 -11.69 10.75 15.93
C ASN A 266 -10.94 9.98 14.85
N TYR A 267 -9.63 10.14 14.79
CA TYR A 267 -8.77 9.42 13.86
C TYR A 267 -8.18 8.17 14.50
N ARG A 268 -8.06 7.11 13.71
CA ARG A 268 -7.42 5.85 14.10
C ARG A 268 -6.06 5.78 13.43
N VAL A 269 -5.03 6.12 14.19
CA VAL A 269 -3.64 6.20 13.73
C VAL A 269 -2.77 5.38 14.68
N SER A 270 -2.20 4.29 14.18
CA SER A 270 -1.29 3.43 14.94
C SER A 270 0.14 3.50 14.44
N GLY A 271 0.36 4.07 13.25
CA GLY A 271 1.67 4.06 12.58
C GLY A 271 1.98 2.73 11.89
N TYR A 272 1.05 1.76 11.94
CA TYR A 272 1.11 0.48 11.23
C TYR A 272 0.10 0.46 10.08
N ASN A 273 0.37 -0.37 9.08
CA ASN A 273 -0.54 -0.64 7.95
C ASN A 273 -1.13 0.62 7.28
N SER A 274 -0.31 1.63 7.05
CA SER A 274 -0.70 2.96 6.55
C SER A 274 -1.69 2.97 5.38
N LEU A 275 -1.22 2.82 4.13
CA LEU A 275 -2.12 3.03 2.99
C LEU A 275 -3.21 1.95 2.89
N CYS A 276 -2.89 0.69 3.22
CA CYS A 276 -3.86 -0.41 3.14
C CYS A 276 -4.95 -0.33 4.20
N VAL A 277 -4.66 0.07 5.44
CA VAL A 277 -5.65 0.20 6.53
C VAL A 277 -6.04 1.64 6.74
N GLU A 278 -5.10 2.46 7.23
CA GLU A 278 -5.39 3.80 7.74
C GLU A 278 -5.94 4.74 6.66
N ALA A 279 -5.40 4.70 5.44
CA ALA A 279 -5.81 5.59 4.36
C ALA A 279 -6.77 4.96 3.33
N THR A 280 -7.12 3.68 3.45
CA THR A 280 -8.03 3.00 2.50
C THR A 280 -9.13 2.24 3.22
N LEU A 281 -8.80 1.21 3.98
CA LEU A 281 -9.82 0.33 4.55
C LEU A 281 -10.71 1.04 5.59
N ILE A 282 -10.11 1.81 6.51
CA ILE A 282 -10.89 2.56 7.51
C ILE A 282 -11.83 3.58 6.83
N PRO A 283 -11.35 4.46 5.92
CA PRO A 283 -12.22 5.37 5.19
C PRO A 283 -13.35 4.64 4.43
N ARG A 284 -13.05 3.52 3.77
CA ARG A 284 -14.01 2.75 2.98
C ARG A 284 -15.09 2.10 3.85
N GLU A 285 -14.70 1.30 4.84
CA GLU A 285 -15.65 0.47 5.59
C GLU A 285 -16.48 1.31 6.56
N GLU A 286 -15.89 2.36 7.15
CA GLU A 286 -16.58 3.23 8.10
C GLU A 286 -17.22 4.46 7.43
N GLN A 287 -17.10 4.60 6.10
CA GLN A 287 -17.59 5.74 5.32
C GLN A 287 -17.18 7.10 5.92
N THR A 288 -15.92 7.15 6.36
CA THR A 288 -15.33 8.28 7.09
C THR A 288 -14.06 8.76 6.39
N MET A 289 -13.37 9.72 7.00
CA MET A 289 -12.00 10.09 6.65
C MET A 289 -11.06 9.71 7.78
N ASN A 290 -9.82 9.37 7.43
CA ASN A 290 -8.81 8.97 8.40
C ASN A 290 -7.41 9.42 8.01
N LEU A 291 -6.60 9.76 9.03
CA LEU A 291 -5.20 10.14 8.86
C LEU A 291 -4.30 8.91 8.82
N SER A 292 -3.16 9.05 8.15
CA SER A 292 -2.07 8.08 8.23
C SER A 292 -0.72 8.79 8.22
N LEU A 293 0.13 8.44 9.18
CA LEU A 293 1.48 9.00 9.27
C LEU A 293 2.47 8.38 8.28
N GLY A 294 2.07 7.42 7.45
CA GLY A 294 3.00 6.63 6.66
C GLY A 294 3.76 5.65 7.53
N CYS A 295 3.38 4.37 7.48
CA CYS A 295 4.02 3.32 8.26
C CYS A 295 5.45 3.08 7.76
N TYR A 296 6.28 2.40 8.55
CA TYR A 296 7.67 2.11 8.19
C TYR A 296 7.81 1.49 6.80
N GLY A 297 6.93 0.54 6.44
CA GLY A 297 6.96 -0.13 5.14
C GLY A 297 6.52 0.77 4.00
N CYS A 298 5.57 1.67 4.25
CA CYS A 298 5.15 2.69 3.29
C CYS A 298 6.28 3.68 3.03
N ARG A 299 6.90 4.22 4.09
CA ARG A 299 8.01 5.18 4.00
C ARG A 299 9.25 4.57 3.34
N ALA A 300 9.57 3.31 3.63
CA ALA A 300 10.70 2.62 2.98
C ALA A 300 10.43 2.29 1.49
N ALA A 301 9.16 2.14 1.11
CA ALA A 301 8.76 1.75 -0.24
C ALA A 301 8.41 2.93 -1.15
N SER A 302 8.30 4.14 -0.62
CA SER A 302 7.87 5.33 -1.34
C SER A 302 8.81 6.50 -1.10
N ASP A 303 8.70 7.51 -1.93
CA ASP A 303 9.38 8.80 -1.82
C ASP A 303 8.57 9.78 -0.94
N LEU A 304 8.05 9.32 0.21
CA LEU A 304 7.28 10.18 1.13
C LEU A 304 8.24 10.97 2.05
N PRO A 305 8.25 12.32 1.97
CA PRO A 305 9.05 13.15 2.87
C PRO A 305 8.67 13.02 4.35
N ALA A 306 9.57 13.45 5.23
CA ALA A 306 9.36 13.38 6.69
C ALA A 306 8.21 14.28 7.17
N ASP A 307 7.98 15.42 6.52
CA ASP A 307 6.92 16.40 6.80
C ASP A 307 5.56 16.03 6.19
N GLN A 308 5.51 14.99 5.35
CA GLN A 308 4.31 14.59 4.62
C GLN A 308 3.64 13.37 5.26
N MET A 309 2.31 13.36 5.17
CA MET A 309 1.42 12.33 5.64
C MET A 309 0.27 12.13 4.65
N PHE A 310 -0.63 11.19 4.95
CA PHE A 310 -1.78 10.90 4.12
C PHE A 310 -3.09 11.16 4.86
N MET A 311 -4.13 11.50 4.10
CA MET A 311 -5.51 11.37 4.54
C MET A 311 -6.28 10.58 3.49
N GLY A 312 -6.90 9.49 3.91
CA GLY A 312 -7.91 8.81 3.12
C GLY A 312 -9.28 9.38 3.45
N ILE A 313 -10.08 9.69 2.43
CA ILE A 313 -11.40 10.30 2.55
C ILE A 313 -12.38 9.42 1.78
N SER A 314 -13.39 8.85 2.45
CA SER A 314 -14.47 8.15 1.75
C SER A 314 -15.05 9.05 0.65
N THR A 315 -15.29 8.49 -0.53
CA THR A 315 -15.95 9.20 -1.63
C THR A 315 -17.29 9.81 -1.22
N ALA A 316 -18.00 9.20 -0.27
CA ALA A 316 -19.25 9.73 0.27
C ALA A 316 -19.09 11.07 1.02
N MET A 317 -17.91 11.33 1.59
CA MET A 317 -17.61 12.59 2.29
C MET A 317 -17.12 13.71 1.37
N MET A 318 -16.69 13.37 0.15
CA MET A 318 -16.07 14.32 -0.77
C MET A 318 -16.94 15.54 -1.09
N PRO A 319 -18.26 15.44 -1.33
CA PRO A 319 -19.09 16.64 -1.57
C PRO A 319 -19.01 17.66 -0.42
N THR A 320 -19.05 17.19 0.83
CA THR A 320 -18.95 18.05 2.02
C THR A 320 -17.56 18.65 2.14
N VAL A 321 -16.50 17.85 1.96
CA VAL A 321 -15.10 18.28 2.00
C VAL A 321 -14.84 19.37 0.96
N ILE A 322 -15.22 19.13 -0.29
CA ILE A 322 -15.02 20.07 -1.41
C ILE A 322 -15.78 21.37 -1.18
N SER A 323 -17.04 21.28 -0.73
CA SER A 323 -17.83 22.47 -0.40
C SER A 323 -17.22 23.27 0.76
N GLY A 324 -16.79 22.58 1.83
CA GLY A 324 -16.12 23.20 2.97
C GLY A 324 -14.80 23.88 2.57
N LEU A 325 -13.97 23.23 1.75
CA LEU A 325 -12.72 23.80 1.24
C LEU A 325 -12.97 25.06 0.44
N ARG A 326 -14.00 25.08 -0.41
CA ARG A 326 -14.39 26.29 -1.17
C ARG A 326 -14.72 27.46 -0.25
N GLN A 327 -15.42 27.22 0.85
CA GLN A 327 -15.75 28.29 1.81
C GLN A 327 -14.52 28.75 2.59
N LEU A 328 -13.71 27.80 3.09
CA LEU A 328 -12.49 28.11 3.84
C LEU A 328 -11.47 28.86 2.97
N SER A 329 -11.42 28.57 1.67
CA SER A 329 -10.52 29.24 0.71
C SER A 329 -10.84 30.71 0.48
N LYS A 330 -12.09 31.14 0.72
CA LYS A 330 -12.47 32.55 0.54
C LYS A 330 -11.82 33.48 1.55
N LYS A 331 -11.52 32.97 2.76
CA LYS A 331 -11.06 33.81 3.88
C LYS A 331 -10.13 33.07 4.83
N ALA A 332 -10.59 31.98 5.44
CA ALA A 332 -9.89 31.33 6.55
C ALA A 332 -8.48 30.85 6.18
N ILE A 333 -8.32 30.14 5.07
CA ILE A 333 -7.02 29.64 4.60
C ILE A 333 -6.04 30.79 4.29
N PRO A 334 -6.35 31.74 3.38
CA PRO A 334 -5.41 32.79 3.03
C PRO A 334 -5.08 33.71 4.20
N GLU A 335 -6.07 34.11 5.01
CA GLU A 335 -5.80 34.94 6.19
C GLU A 335 -4.96 34.21 7.23
N SER A 336 -5.20 32.91 7.47
CA SER A 336 -4.39 32.13 8.41
C SER A 336 -2.92 32.06 7.98
N ARG A 337 -2.66 31.86 6.68
CA ARG A 337 -1.30 31.80 6.12
C ARG A 337 -0.60 33.15 6.10
N ALA A 338 -1.35 34.26 6.02
CA ALA A 338 -0.79 35.62 6.01
C ALA A 338 -0.54 36.19 7.41
N LYS A 339 -1.10 35.61 8.46
CA LYS A 339 -0.96 36.10 9.84
C LYS A 339 0.44 35.84 10.38
N ILE A 340 1.06 36.90 10.88
CA ILE A 340 2.33 36.84 11.62
C ILE A 340 2.02 37.09 13.10
N TYR A 341 1.75 36.02 13.85
CA TYR A 341 1.48 36.12 15.29
C TYR A 341 2.74 35.97 16.15
N LEU A 342 3.77 35.32 15.61
CA LEU A 342 5.04 35.18 16.33
C LEU A 342 5.82 36.49 16.14
N PRO A 343 6.04 37.27 17.21
CA PRO A 343 6.85 38.48 17.09
C PRO A 343 8.28 38.10 16.68
N PRO A 344 8.97 38.93 15.86
CA PRO A 344 10.39 38.73 15.63
C PRO A 344 11.12 38.87 16.98
N LEU A 345 11.95 37.86 17.31
CA LEU A 345 12.86 37.89 18.45
C LEU A 345 14.24 38.42 18.03
#